data_AF-A0AAU6BQA6-F1
#
_entry.id   AF-A0AAU6BQA6-F1
#
_cell.length_a   1.000
_cell.length_b   1.000
_cell.length_c   1.000
_cell.angle_alpha   90.00
_cell.angle_beta   90.00
_cell.angle_gamma   90.00
#
_symmetry.space_group_name_H-M   'P 1'
#
loop_
_entity.id
_entity.type
_entity.pdbx_description
1 polymer ?
#
loop_
_entity_poly.entity_id
_entity_poly.type
_entity_poly.pdbx_seq_one_letter_code
_entity_poly.pdbx_strand_id
1 'polypeptide(L)'
;MPAEAARLKRIFDADRLLRELTSVREHTWDQQRVYTEDGVGASTDVDWRCLALRSPGGDGDRTDPGGPGPQDFADTVWLDRIPYVRDILESIPAPLHAVRFMALGPDTVGIDHTDPKYGPRWGVGRLHVPVVTNPEAVLVLDGVEHRWQPGDFWFGDFSRTHRVQNTGSDARVHLVIDVLVTPGLVALFPETWQEYFRDGEILFNRQECPQTVEERRRLGTTRFSLPATFHLWEDDTALSADLPQETATLAEDGERMVLRLPGDRVFALVHLGDHEYRFAGWSEERTLQVFPDGPDPRVVLRTREGSQVHELTLSAERLSA
;
A
#
# COMPACT_ATOMS: atom_id res chain seq x y z
N MET A 1 -9.90 17.83 -11.26
CA MET A 1 -8.83 16.88 -10.87
C MET A 1 -7.63 17.71 -10.46
N PRO A 2 -6.98 17.41 -9.33
CA PRO A 2 -5.76 18.11 -8.93
C PRO A 2 -4.64 17.78 -9.93
N ALA A 3 -3.53 18.51 -9.80
CA ALA A 3 -2.28 18.13 -10.45
C ALA A 3 -1.94 16.65 -10.16
N GLU A 4 -1.20 16.03 -11.05
CA GLU A 4 -0.78 14.64 -10.98
C GLU A 4 0.27 14.38 -9.89
N ALA A 5 0.99 15.42 -9.47
CA ALA A 5 1.99 15.36 -8.42
C ALA A 5 1.98 16.62 -7.54
N ALA A 6 2.49 16.48 -6.32
CA ALA A 6 2.64 17.58 -5.37
C ALA A 6 4.03 17.55 -4.73
N ARG A 7 4.74 18.68 -4.74
CA ARG A 7 5.86 18.87 -3.83
C ARG A 7 5.30 19.14 -2.44
N LEU A 8 5.62 18.27 -1.50
CA LEU A 8 5.19 18.37 -0.11
C LEU A 8 5.99 19.46 0.62
N LYS A 9 5.44 19.94 1.74
CA LYS A 9 5.97 21.08 2.50
C LYS A 9 7.36 20.84 3.11
N ARG A 10 7.75 19.57 3.31
CA ARG A 10 9.02 19.22 3.93
C ARG A 10 10.13 19.01 2.90
N ILE A 11 11.36 19.24 3.35
CA ILE A 11 12.59 18.97 2.60
C ILE A 11 13.52 18.23 3.54
N PHE A 12 14.23 17.23 3.03
CA PHE A 12 15.17 16.40 3.76
C PHE A 12 16.61 16.70 3.35
N ASP A 13 17.55 16.37 4.22
CA ASP A 13 18.99 16.53 4.02
C ASP A 13 19.49 15.49 3.02
N ALA A 14 19.72 15.94 1.79
CA ALA A 14 20.17 15.10 0.68
C ALA A 14 21.53 14.42 0.97
N ASP A 15 22.45 15.10 1.66
CA ASP A 15 23.78 14.56 1.93
C ASP A 15 23.72 13.44 2.99
N ARG A 16 22.84 13.57 4.00
CA ARG A 16 22.57 12.48 4.96
C ARG A 16 21.96 11.27 4.27
N LEU A 17 20.95 11.49 3.42
CA LEU A 17 20.33 10.42 2.62
C LEU A 17 21.35 9.69 1.75
N LEU A 18 22.22 10.45 1.06
CA LEU A 18 23.26 9.87 0.21
C LEU A 18 24.27 9.04 1.01
N ARG A 19 24.71 9.52 2.18
CA ARG A 19 25.61 8.76 3.06
C ARG A 19 25.00 7.43 3.50
N GLU A 20 23.73 7.44 3.89
CA GLU A 20 23.03 6.24 4.33
C GLU A 20 22.79 5.26 3.18
N LEU A 21 22.37 5.76 2.02
CA LEU A 21 22.28 4.99 0.79
C LEU A 21 23.62 4.28 0.49
N THR A 22 24.74 4.99 0.51
CA THR A 22 26.06 4.40 0.26
C THR A 22 26.41 3.30 1.27
N SER A 23 26.01 3.46 2.54
CA SER A 23 26.29 2.45 3.57
C SER A 23 25.60 1.10 3.34
N VAL A 24 24.53 1.07 2.53
CA VAL A 24 23.78 -0.16 2.18
C VAL A 24 23.98 -0.59 0.73
N ARG A 25 24.81 0.13 -0.05
CA ARG A 25 25.22 -0.24 -1.41
C ARG A 25 26.38 -1.24 -1.48
N GLU A 26 27.00 -1.56 -0.35
CA GLU A 26 27.96 -2.69 -0.24
C GLU A 26 27.27 -4.05 -0.43
N HIS A 27 25.94 -4.08 -0.38
CA HIS A 27 25.12 -5.23 -0.71
C HIS A 27 24.65 -5.18 -2.18
N THR A 28 24.62 -6.31 -2.87
CA THR A 28 24.02 -6.38 -4.21
C THR A 28 22.51 -6.21 -4.08
N TRP A 29 21.94 -5.20 -4.72
CA TRP A 29 20.49 -5.00 -4.74
C TRP A 29 19.86 -5.91 -5.80
N ASP A 30 18.77 -6.59 -5.42
CA ASP A 30 18.06 -7.49 -6.32
C ASP A 30 17.17 -6.73 -7.32
N GLN A 31 16.85 -7.38 -8.43
CA GLN A 31 15.95 -6.81 -9.43
C GLN A 31 14.55 -6.59 -8.88
N GLN A 32 13.91 -5.50 -9.29
CA GLN A 32 12.52 -5.20 -9.03
C GLN A 32 11.64 -6.34 -9.58
N ARG A 33 10.66 -6.77 -8.78
CA ARG A 33 9.67 -7.77 -9.18
C ARG A 33 8.27 -7.15 -9.19
N VAL A 34 7.40 -7.70 -10.03
CA VAL A 34 5.97 -7.34 -10.07
C VAL A 34 5.24 -8.12 -8.97
N TYR A 35 4.17 -7.54 -8.40
CA TYR A 35 3.22 -8.26 -7.56
C TYR A 35 1.90 -8.36 -8.32
N THR A 36 1.26 -9.52 -8.29
CA THR A 36 -0.07 -9.77 -8.86
C THR A 36 -0.91 -10.56 -7.87
N GLU A 37 -2.15 -10.89 -8.23
CA GLU A 37 -3.04 -11.73 -7.43
C GLU A 37 -2.46 -13.12 -7.10
N ASP A 38 -1.57 -13.63 -7.96
CA ASP A 38 -0.85 -14.90 -7.77
C ASP A 38 0.39 -14.77 -6.88
N GLY A 39 0.68 -13.55 -6.38
CA GLY A 39 1.80 -13.25 -5.49
C GLY A 39 2.98 -12.59 -6.21
N VAL A 40 4.21 -12.94 -5.78
CA VAL A 40 5.43 -12.31 -6.31
C VAL A 40 5.73 -12.85 -7.71
N GLY A 41 5.57 -11.98 -8.72
CA GLY A 41 5.79 -12.28 -10.13
C GLY A 41 7.26 -12.24 -10.57
N ALA A 42 7.46 -12.12 -11.88
CA ALA A 42 8.77 -12.08 -12.52
C ALA A 42 9.56 -10.81 -12.17
N SER A 43 10.89 -10.90 -12.31
CA SER A 43 11.77 -9.73 -12.26
C SER A 43 11.67 -8.92 -13.56
N THR A 44 11.95 -7.61 -13.47
CA THR A 44 12.01 -6.75 -14.65
C THR A 44 13.23 -7.07 -15.51
N ASP A 45 13.10 -7.03 -16.83
CA ASP A 45 14.22 -7.23 -17.77
C ASP A 45 15.21 -6.05 -17.82
N VAL A 46 14.84 -4.91 -17.20
CA VAL A 46 15.65 -3.69 -17.12
C VAL A 46 16.50 -3.65 -15.83
N ASP A 47 17.57 -2.84 -15.79
CA ASP A 47 18.40 -2.64 -14.58
C ASP A 47 17.67 -1.77 -13.56
N TRP A 48 16.56 -2.30 -13.04
CA TRP A 48 15.79 -1.71 -11.96
C TRP A 48 16.00 -2.55 -10.71
N ARG A 49 16.68 -1.99 -9.72
CA ARG A 49 17.01 -2.68 -8.47
C ARG A 49 16.29 -2.09 -7.28
N CYS A 50 16.05 -2.92 -6.29
CA CYS A 50 15.26 -2.59 -5.11
C CYS A 50 15.96 -3.05 -3.83
N LEU A 51 15.95 -2.20 -2.81
CA LEU A 51 16.28 -2.58 -1.44
C LEU A 51 15.04 -2.30 -0.57
N ALA A 52 14.40 -3.34 -0.07
CA ALA A 52 13.23 -3.20 0.81
C ALA A 52 13.64 -2.79 2.22
N LEU A 53 13.07 -1.68 2.68
CA LEU A 53 13.21 -1.16 4.03
C LEU A 53 11.98 -1.47 4.88
N ARG A 54 10.82 -1.61 4.22
CA ARG A 54 9.59 -2.20 4.77
C ARG A 54 8.93 -3.09 3.72
N SER A 55 8.51 -4.28 4.12
CA SER A 55 7.88 -5.30 3.26
C SER A 55 6.94 -6.19 4.10
N PRO A 56 6.07 -7.01 3.48
CA PRO A 56 5.24 -7.95 4.24
C PRO A 56 6.10 -8.91 5.06
N GLY A 57 5.89 -8.95 6.37
CA GLY A 57 6.67 -9.75 7.31
C GLY A 57 8.06 -9.19 7.66
N GLY A 58 8.47 -8.05 7.09
CA GLY A 58 9.81 -7.48 7.30
C GLY A 58 10.92 -8.24 6.57
N ASP A 59 10.55 -8.97 5.51
CA ASP A 59 11.49 -9.71 4.66
C ASP A 59 12.34 -8.76 3.81
N GLY A 60 13.64 -8.73 4.09
CA GLY A 60 14.61 -7.87 3.40
C GLY A 60 14.87 -8.24 1.94
N ASP A 61 14.48 -9.44 1.51
CA ASP A 61 14.74 -9.98 0.18
C ASP A 61 13.55 -9.75 -0.78
N ARG A 62 12.43 -9.22 -0.27
CA ARG A 62 11.28 -8.88 -1.11
C ARG A 62 11.49 -7.59 -1.87
N THR A 63 11.51 -7.67 -3.20
CA THR A 63 11.63 -6.49 -4.07
C THR A 63 10.29 -5.97 -4.58
N ASP A 64 9.21 -6.74 -4.45
CA ASP A 64 7.88 -6.38 -4.91
C ASP A 64 7.16 -5.38 -3.98
N PRO A 65 6.11 -4.67 -4.43
CA PRO A 65 5.36 -3.73 -3.60
C PRO A 65 4.54 -4.38 -2.49
N GLY A 66 4.34 -5.69 -2.51
CA GLY A 66 3.45 -6.40 -1.61
C GLY A 66 1.97 -6.07 -1.84
N GLY A 67 1.14 -6.50 -0.90
CA GLY A 67 -0.31 -6.36 -0.95
C GLY A 67 -0.97 -7.25 0.11
N PRO A 68 -2.27 -7.49 0.01
CA PRO A 68 -2.99 -8.34 0.95
C PRO A 68 -2.47 -9.76 0.96
N GLY A 69 -2.20 -10.27 2.16
CA GLY A 69 -1.66 -11.61 2.37
C GLY A 69 -1.64 -11.98 3.85
N PRO A 70 -0.94 -13.06 4.24
CA PRO A 70 -0.98 -13.57 5.61
C PRO A 70 -0.24 -12.69 6.63
N GLN A 71 0.57 -11.73 6.16
CA GLN A 71 1.41 -10.88 6.99
C GLN A 71 1.23 -9.41 6.58
N ASP A 72 1.34 -8.53 7.57
CA ASP A 72 1.35 -7.09 7.37
C ASP A 72 2.77 -6.58 7.12
N PHE A 73 2.91 -5.31 6.75
CA PHE A 73 4.19 -4.67 6.52
C PHE A 73 4.95 -4.43 7.83
N ALA A 74 6.23 -4.78 7.85
CA ALA A 74 7.14 -4.52 8.96
C ALA A 74 8.49 -3.99 8.45
N ASP A 75 9.27 -3.39 9.36
CA ASP A 75 10.65 -2.96 9.07
C ASP A 75 11.51 -4.18 8.72
N THR A 76 12.35 -4.02 7.70
CA THR A 76 13.38 -5.01 7.38
C THR A 76 14.65 -4.72 8.18
N VAL A 77 15.56 -5.68 8.19
CA VAL A 77 16.89 -5.55 8.83
C VAL A 77 17.71 -4.37 8.31
N TRP A 78 17.38 -3.84 7.13
CA TRP A 78 18.12 -2.74 6.51
C TRP A 78 17.89 -1.41 7.22
N LEU A 79 16.71 -1.20 7.81
CA LEU A 79 16.35 0.09 8.42
C LEU A 79 17.21 0.40 9.67
N ASP A 80 17.77 -0.61 10.32
CA ASP A 80 18.69 -0.45 11.46
C ASP A 80 20.05 0.16 11.06
N ARG A 81 20.38 0.15 9.76
CA ARG A 81 21.63 0.71 9.22
C ARG A 81 21.50 2.15 8.74
N ILE A 82 20.27 2.67 8.66
CA ILE A 82 19.94 3.96 8.03
C ILE A 82 19.03 4.80 8.94
N PRO A 83 19.52 5.24 10.10
CA PRO A 83 18.71 5.92 11.12
C PRO A 83 18.05 7.22 10.64
N TYR A 84 18.64 7.95 9.70
CA TYR A 84 18.02 9.14 9.13
C TYR A 84 16.82 8.79 8.26
N VAL A 85 16.88 7.71 7.48
CA VAL A 85 15.69 7.21 6.78
C VAL A 85 14.62 6.81 7.79
N ARG A 86 14.98 6.14 8.89
CA ARG A 86 14.03 5.85 9.98
C ARG A 86 13.36 7.14 10.52
N ASP A 87 14.13 8.18 10.81
CA ASP A 87 13.61 9.49 11.25
C ASP A 87 12.63 10.08 10.21
N ILE A 88 12.93 9.96 8.91
CA ILE A 88 12.06 10.42 7.82
C ILE A 88 10.73 9.67 7.85
N LEU A 89 10.78 8.33 7.95
CA LEU A 89 9.58 7.49 7.97
C LEU A 89 8.69 7.79 9.19
N GLU A 90 9.29 7.91 10.38
CA GLU A 90 8.58 8.25 11.62
C GLU A 90 7.96 9.65 11.58
N SER A 91 8.51 10.55 10.77
CA SER A 91 7.95 11.89 10.59
C SER A 91 6.62 11.88 9.81
N ILE A 92 6.32 10.84 9.04
CA ILE A 92 5.14 10.76 8.16
C ILE A 92 3.93 10.33 9.02
N PRO A 93 2.91 11.18 9.21
CA PRO A 93 1.78 10.89 10.09
C PRO A 93 0.71 10.01 9.42
N ALA A 94 1.13 8.85 8.92
CA ALA A 94 0.28 7.87 8.27
C ALA A 94 0.87 6.45 8.38
N PRO A 95 0.02 5.40 8.37
CA PRO A 95 0.49 4.03 8.20
C PRO A 95 1.27 3.87 6.89
N LEU A 96 2.43 3.23 6.99
CA LEU A 96 3.31 2.94 5.87
C LEU A 96 3.14 1.48 5.42
N HIS A 97 3.07 1.27 4.12
CA HIS A 97 3.17 -0.04 3.49
C HIS A 97 4.61 -0.29 3.06
N ALA A 98 4.85 -0.56 1.77
CA ALA A 98 6.19 -0.81 1.25
C ALA A 98 7.03 0.46 1.31
N VAL A 99 8.27 0.31 1.78
CA VAL A 99 9.28 1.36 1.74
C VAL A 99 10.53 0.78 1.10
N ARG A 100 11.00 1.41 0.03
CA ARG A 100 12.03 0.85 -0.83
C ARG A 100 12.97 1.93 -1.34
N PHE A 101 14.27 1.64 -1.37
CA PHE A 101 15.12 2.35 -2.33
C PHE A 101 14.97 1.69 -3.69
N MET A 102 14.63 2.49 -4.69
CA MET A 102 14.48 2.03 -6.07
C MET A 102 15.52 2.70 -6.95
N ALA A 103 16.45 1.90 -7.47
CA ALA A 103 17.49 2.32 -8.40
C ALA A 103 17.11 1.97 -9.83
N LEU A 104 17.12 2.97 -10.72
CA LEU A 104 17.03 2.78 -12.17
C LEU A 104 18.41 2.99 -12.78
N GLY A 105 18.93 1.98 -13.45
CA GLY A 105 20.22 2.00 -14.12
C GLY A 105 20.30 3.00 -15.27
N PRO A 106 21.51 3.25 -15.81
CA PRO A 106 21.69 4.09 -16.98
C PRO A 106 21.01 3.51 -18.22
N ASP A 107 20.74 4.35 -19.21
CA ASP A 107 20.11 4.01 -20.49
C ASP A 107 18.87 3.09 -20.36
N THR A 108 18.03 3.37 -19.35
CA THR A 108 16.87 2.55 -19.04
C THR A 108 15.57 3.34 -19.19
N VAL A 109 14.61 2.78 -19.94
CA VAL A 109 13.29 3.37 -20.14
C VAL A 109 12.24 2.35 -19.73
N GLY A 110 11.39 2.70 -18.76
CA GLY A 110 10.25 1.88 -18.37
C GLY A 110 9.16 1.87 -19.44
N ILE A 111 8.10 1.10 -19.22
CA ILE A 111 6.91 1.14 -20.07
C ILE A 111 5.86 2.11 -19.48
N ASP A 112 4.98 2.63 -20.34
CA ASP A 112 3.80 3.32 -19.87
C ASP A 112 2.85 2.33 -19.18
N HIS A 113 2.47 2.65 -17.95
CA HIS A 113 1.54 1.83 -17.16
C HIS A 113 0.78 2.69 -16.15
N THR A 114 -0.21 2.08 -15.50
CA THR A 114 -0.92 2.61 -14.34
C THR A 114 -0.77 1.62 -13.21
N ASP A 115 -0.66 2.11 -11.98
CA ASP A 115 -0.74 1.25 -10.80
C ASP A 115 -2.21 1.21 -10.35
N PRO A 116 -2.90 0.06 -10.45
CA PRO A 116 -4.30 -0.03 -10.09
C PRO A 116 -4.54 0.43 -8.65
N LYS A 117 -5.51 1.34 -8.50
CA LYS A 117 -5.94 1.86 -7.19
C LYS A 117 -4.85 2.55 -6.34
N TYR A 118 -3.75 2.98 -6.97
CA TYR A 118 -2.66 3.72 -6.31
C TYR A 118 -2.87 5.24 -6.37
N GLY A 119 -3.94 5.71 -5.75
CA GLY A 119 -4.27 7.12 -5.68
C GLY A 119 -5.22 7.47 -4.53
N PRO A 120 -5.37 8.77 -4.19
CA PRO A 120 -6.15 9.21 -3.03
C PRO A 120 -7.62 8.79 -3.07
N ARG A 121 -8.16 8.55 -4.26
CA ARG A 121 -9.51 8.02 -4.46
C ARG A 121 -9.71 6.64 -3.84
N TRP A 122 -8.68 5.81 -3.78
CA TRP A 122 -8.70 4.51 -3.11
C TRP A 122 -7.96 4.54 -1.76
N GLY A 123 -7.60 5.73 -1.29
CA GLY A 123 -6.95 5.94 0.01
C GLY A 123 -5.52 5.43 0.09
N VAL A 124 -4.85 5.28 -1.05
CA VAL A 124 -3.42 4.97 -1.12
C VAL A 124 -2.68 6.19 -1.67
N GLY A 125 -1.48 6.44 -1.18
CA GLY A 125 -0.57 7.43 -1.74
C GLY A 125 0.82 6.83 -1.91
N ARG A 126 1.57 7.34 -2.89
CA ARG A 126 2.99 7.03 -3.05
C ARG A 126 3.81 8.30 -2.96
N LEU A 127 4.76 8.27 -2.05
CA LEU A 127 5.66 9.36 -1.76
C LEU A 127 7.06 9.03 -2.25
N HIS A 128 7.80 10.07 -2.63
CA HIS A 128 9.16 9.96 -3.11
C HIS A 128 10.08 10.98 -2.42
N VAL A 129 11.27 10.52 -2.04
CA VAL A 129 12.40 11.38 -1.73
C VAL A 129 13.55 11.00 -2.66
N PRO A 130 13.88 11.82 -3.68
CA PRO A 130 15.03 11.58 -4.53
C PRO A 130 16.32 11.61 -3.69
N VAL A 131 17.25 10.69 -3.97
CA VAL A 131 18.56 10.64 -3.29
C VAL A 131 19.68 10.86 -4.30
N VAL A 132 19.64 10.13 -5.42
CA VAL A 132 20.55 10.32 -6.56
C VAL A 132 19.70 10.55 -7.80
N THR A 133 19.97 11.62 -8.53
CA THR A 133 19.27 11.95 -9.77
C THR A 133 20.24 12.57 -10.78
N ASN A 134 19.80 12.69 -12.03
CA ASN A 134 20.54 13.36 -13.10
C ASN A 134 19.53 14.05 -14.05
N PRO A 135 19.95 14.99 -14.92
CA PRO A 135 19.05 15.72 -15.82
C PRO A 135 18.24 14.83 -16.78
N GLU A 136 18.76 13.65 -17.11
CA GLU A 136 18.17 12.64 -17.99
C GLU A 136 17.24 11.65 -17.27
N ALA A 137 17.15 11.74 -15.93
CA ALA A 137 16.24 10.97 -15.11
C ALA A 137 14.90 11.70 -14.98
N VAL A 138 13.89 11.20 -15.70
CA VAL A 138 12.58 11.83 -15.84
C VAL A 138 11.47 10.87 -15.43
N LEU A 139 10.54 11.35 -14.62
CA LEU A 139 9.22 10.73 -14.47
C LEU A 139 8.26 11.48 -15.39
N VAL A 140 7.65 10.77 -16.34
CA VAL A 140 6.48 11.28 -17.07
C VAL A 140 5.25 10.77 -16.33
N LEU A 141 4.43 11.67 -15.79
CA LEU A 141 3.20 11.33 -15.06
C LEU A 141 2.06 12.15 -15.67
N ASP A 142 1.02 11.49 -16.14
CA ASP A 142 -0.13 12.13 -16.81
C ASP A 142 0.29 13.09 -17.95
N GLY A 143 1.36 12.74 -18.67
CA GLY A 143 1.94 13.54 -19.74
C GLY A 143 2.85 14.70 -19.28
N VAL A 144 3.03 14.91 -17.98
CA VAL A 144 3.89 15.97 -17.42
C VAL A 144 5.25 15.39 -17.05
N GLU A 145 6.33 16.05 -17.49
CA GLU A 145 7.70 15.68 -17.13
C GLU A 145 8.11 16.24 -15.76
N HIS A 146 8.64 15.36 -14.92
CA HIS A 146 9.16 15.67 -13.59
C HIS A 146 10.63 15.31 -13.45
N ARG A 147 11.41 16.25 -12.93
CA ARG A 147 12.83 16.07 -12.53
C ARG A 147 12.98 16.45 -11.06
N TRP A 148 12.50 15.58 -10.18
CA TRP A 148 12.53 15.83 -8.74
C TRP A 148 13.97 15.85 -8.22
N GLN A 149 14.29 16.81 -7.33
CA GLN A 149 15.64 17.06 -6.87
C GLN A 149 15.96 16.32 -5.56
N PRO A 150 17.24 15.99 -5.28
CA PRO A 150 17.62 15.30 -4.06
C PRO A 150 17.11 16.01 -2.80
N GLY A 151 16.55 15.24 -1.87
CA GLY A 151 15.99 15.74 -0.62
C GLY A 151 14.60 16.39 -0.73
N ASP A 152 14.10 16.70 -1.93
CA ASP A 152 12.72 17.15 -2.07
C ASP A 152 11.74 16.02 -1.71
N PHE A 153 10.62 16.36 -1.09
CA PHE A 153 9.58 15.40 -0.76
C PHE A 153 8.39 15.54 -1.70
N TRP A 154 8.02 14.46 -2.38
CA TRP A 154 7.00 14.47 -3.43
C TRP A 154 5.92 13.43 -3.17
N PHE A 155 4.69 13.76 -3.56
CA PHE A 155 3.62 12.82 -3.82
C PHE A 155 3.40 12.70 -5.33
N GLY A 156 3.09 11.51 -5.82
CA GLY A 156 2.59 11.27 -7.18
C GLY A 156 1.34 10.40 -7.18
N ASP A 157 0.40 10.71 -8.08
CA ASP A 157 -0.84 9.95 -8.31
C ASP A 157 -0.62 8.84 -9.35
N PHE A 158 -0.08 7.70 -8.93
CA PHE A 158 0.36 6.62 -9.82
C PHE A 158 -0.77 5.76 -10.38
N SER A 159 -2.03 6.01 -9.98
CA SER A 159 -3.18 5.49 -10.71
C SER A 159 -3.33 6.10 -12.11
N ARG A 160 -2.61 7.18 -12.40
CA ARG A 160 -2.52 7.79 -13.74
C ARG A 160 -1.38 7.18 -14.54
N THR A 161 -1.49 7.27 -15.87
CA THR A 161 -0.47 6.74 -16.77
C THR A 161 0.87 7.39 -16.49
N HIS A 162 1.90 6.56 -16.32
CA HIS A 162 3.23 7.03 -16.01
C HIS A 162 4.33 6.12 -16.55
N ARG A 163 5.53 6.71 -16.64
CA ARG A 163 6.76 6.03 -17.01
C ARG A 163 7.95 6.74 -16.38
N VAL A 164 8.91 5.96 -15.89
CA VAL A 164 10.22 6.48 -15.47
C VAL A 164 11.24 6.15 -16.55
N GLN A 165 12.11 7.10 -16.85
CA GLN A 165 13.24 6.94 -17.75
C GLN A 165 14.50 7.52 -17.13
N ASN A 166 15.64 6.91 -17.42
CA ASN A 166 16.97 7.39 -17.07
C ASN A 166 17.89 7.17 -18.28
N THR A 167 17.89 8.14 -19.20
CA THR A 167 18.70 8.07 -20.42
C THR A 167 20.12 8.62 -20.22
N GLY A 168 20.51 8.85 -18.97
CA GLY A 168 21.84 9.31 -18.57
C GLY A 168 22.81 8.16 -18.36
N SER A 169 24.04 8.51 -17.95
CA SER A 169 25.13 7.56 -17.68
C SER A 169 25.21 7.07 -16.24
N ASP A 170 24.49 7.73 -15.32
CA ASP A 170 24.49 7.41 -13.89
C ASP A 170 23.16 6.83 -13.45
N ALA A 171 23.17 5.95 -12.45
CA ALA A 171 21.94 5.43 -11.86
C ALA A 171 21.16 6.51 -11.11
N ARG A 172 19.83 6.45 -11.18
CA ARG A 172 18.90 7.27 -10.38
C ARG A 172 18.35 6.45 -9.23
N VAL A 173 18.34 6.99 -8.01
CA VAL A 173 17.84 6.32 -6.80
C VAL A 173 16.86 7.22 -6.06
N HIS A 174 15.64 6.74 -5.85
CA HIS A 174 14.64 7.39 -4.98
C HIS A 174 14.28 6.46 -3.82
N LEU A 175 14.05 7.06 -2.64
CA LEU A 175 13.26 6.42 -1.58
C LEU A 175 11.79 6.51 -1.99
N VAL A 176 11.12 5.38 -2.11
CA VAL A 176 9.71 5.24 -2.48
C VAL A 176 8.95 4.69 -1.28
N ILE A 177 7.86 5.35 -0.91
CA ILE A 177 7.11 5.09 0.32
C ILE A 177 5.63 5.00 -0.05
N ASP A 178 5.09 3.80 0.01
CA ASP A 178 3.66 3.56 -0.14
C ASP A 178 2.98 3.79 1.22
N VAL A 179 1.90 4.57 1.24
CA VAL A 179 1.26 5.05 2.47
C VAL A 179 -0.26 5.02 2.35
N LEU A 180 -0.94 4.92 3.48
CA LEU A 180 -2.38 5.16 3.54
C LEU A 180 -2.68 6.65 3.65
N VAL A 181 -3.71 7.11 2.94
CA VAL A 181 -4.17 8.50 3.03
C VAL A 181 -4.90 8.71 4.36
N THR A 182 -4.38 9.63 5.15
CA THR A 182 -4.94 10.07 6.44
C THR A 182 -5.04 11.60 6.48
N PRO A 183 -5.85 12.18 7.38
CA PRO A 183 -5.85 13.63 7.60
C PRO A 183 -4.46 14.18 7.99
N GLY A 184 -3.67 13.38 8.71
CA GLY A 184 -2.29 13.72 9.04
C GLY A 184 -1.41 13.87 7.80
N LEU A 185 -1.50 12.91 6.86
CA LEU A 185 -0.75 12.96 5.60
C LEU A 185 -1.09 14.22 4.80
N VAL A 186 -2.39 14.55 4.70
CA VAL A 186 -2.89 15.73 3.98
C VAL A 186 -2.28 17.03 4.50
N ALA A 187 -1.96 17.12 5.80
CA ALA A 187 -1.31 18.30 6.36
C ALA A 187 0.08 18.59 5.74
N LEU A 188 0.73 17.59 5.15
CA LEU A 188 2.03 17.73 4.47
C LEU A 188 1.91 18.35 3.06
N PHE A 189 0.72 18.34 2.46
CA PHE A 189 0.50 18.89 1.12
C PHE A 189 0.45 20.42 1.14
N PRO A 190 0.85 21.09 0.04
CA PRO A 190 0.76 22.55 -0.08
C PRO A 190 -0.69 23.05 -0.07
N GLU A 191 -0.88 24.37 0.09
CA GLU A 191 -2.21 24.99 0.15
C GLU A 191 -3.04 24.72 -1.10
N THR A 192 -2.39 24.66 -2.27
CA THR A 192 -3.01 24.41 -3.57
C THR A 192 -3.72 23.06 -3.68
N TRP A 193 -3.47 22.14 -2.75
CA TRP A 193 -4.09 20.82 -2.70
C TRP A 193 -5.21 20.70 -1.65
N GLN A 194 -5.37 21.69 -0.76
CA GLN A 194 -6.31 21.59 0.36
C GLN A 194 -7.77 21.58 -0.11
N GLU A 195 -8.09 22.28 -1.20
CA GLU A 195 -9.42 22.23 -1.83
C GLU A 195 -9.74 20.82 -2.35
N TYR A 196 -8.77 20.16 -2.99
CA TYR A 196 -8.96 18.77 -3.44
C TYR A 196 -9.22 17.80 -2.30
N PHE A 197 -8.52 17.93 -1.16
CA PHE A 197 -8.77 17.05 -0.02
C PHE A 197 -10.06 17.36 0.74
N ARG A 198 -10.62 18.57 0.58
CA ARG A 198 -11.89 18.96 1.19
C ARG A 198 -13.08 18.49 0.36
N ASP A 199 -13.00 18.72 -0.95
CA ASP A 199 -14.16 18.65 -1.85
C ASP A 199 -14.02 17.54 -2.91
N GLY A 200 -12.87 16.86 -2.96
CA GLY A 200 -12.58 15.79 -3.91
C GLY A 200 -13.04 14.41 -3.44
N GLU A 201 -13.06 13.48 -4.40
CA GLU A 201 -13.33 12.06 -4.16
C GLU A 201 -12.11 11.37 -3.53
N ILE A 202 -12.01 11.46 -2.20
CA ILE A 202 -10.90 10.91 -1.41
C ILE A 202 -11.42 9.88 -0.43
N LEU A 203 -10.67 8.78 -0.30
CA LEU A 203 -10.88 7.81 0.76
C LEU A 203 -9.84 8.03 1.87
N PHE A 204 -10.32 8.34 3.07
CA PHE A 204 -9.48 8.45 4.26
C PHE A 204 -9.49 7.15 5.05
N ASN A 205 -8.30 6.70 5.44
CA ASN A 205 -8.13 5.50 6.26
C ASN A 205 -8.11 5.88 7.74
N ARG A 206 -8.76 5.05 8.55
CA ARG A 206 -8.73 5.12 10.00
C ARG A 206 -7.47 4.48 10.54
N GLN A 207 -7.10 4.90 11.74
CA GLN A 207 -6.07 4.25 12.52
C GLN A 207 -6.58 2.88 12.98
N GLU A 208 -5.66 1.92 13.11
CA GLU A 208 -6.00 0.63 13.73
C GLU A 208 -6.49 0.82 15.18
N CYS A 209 -7.47 0.01 15.55
CA CYS A 209 -8.04 -0.02 16.89
C CYS A 209 -7.60 -1.33 17.58
N PRO A 210 -7.15 -1.27 18.85
CA PRO A 210 -6.92 -2.48 19.62
C PRO A 210 -8.16 -3.38 19.64
N GLN A 211 -7.93 -4.69 19.67
CA GLN A 211 -8.99 -5.68 19.81
C GLN A 211 -8.68 -6.58 21.00
N THR A 212 -9.69 -6.88 21.81
CA THR A 212 -9.51 -7.77 22.95
C THR A 212 -9.43 -9.24 22.50
N VAL A 213 -8.80 -10.07 23.34
CA VAL A 213 -8.75 -11.53 23.12
C VAL A 213 -10.15 -12.14 23.09
N GLU A 214 -11.07 -11.63 23.91
CA GLU A 214 -12.45 -12.14 23.95
C GLU A 214 -13.20 -11.83 22.66
N GLU A 215 -13.09 -10.62 22.13
CA GLU A 215 -13.67 -10.26 20.82
C GLU A 215 -13.09 -11.11 19.69
N ARG A 216 -11.77 -11.33 19.68
CA ARG A 216 -11.12 -12.18 18.67
C ARG A 216 -11.62 -13.62 18.72
N ARG A 217 -11.61 -14.25 19.90
CA ARG A 217 -12.14 -15.62 20.10
C ARG A 217 -13.59 -15.75 19.68
N ARG A 218 -14.39 -14.74 20.01
CA ARG A 218 -15.81 -14.69 19.68
C ARG A 218 -16.07 -14.66 18.17
N LEU A 219 -15.23 -13.94 17.42
CA LEU A 219 -15.37 -13.75 15.98
C LEU A 219 -14.58 -14.78 15.16
N GLY A 220 -13.57 -15.41 15.74
CA GLY A 220 -12.63 -16.34 15.10
C GLY A 220 -13.21 -17.71 14.72
N THR A 221 -14.53 -17.86 14.81
CA THR A 221 -15.26 -19.02 14.29
C THR A 221 -16.37 -18.61 13.31
N THR A 222 -16.38 -17.36 12.86
CA THR A 222 -17.40 -16.85 11.93
C THR A 222 -17.15 -17.34 10.52
N ARG A 223 -18.15 -17.98 9.92
CA ARG A 223 -18.13 -18.46 8.53
C ARG A 223 -19.25 -17.82 7.72
N PHE A 224 -18.98 -17.54 6.45
CA PHE A 224 -19.94 -16.94 5.51
C PHE A 224 -19.58 -17.26 4.06
N SER A 225 -20.52 -17.07 3.15
CA SER A 225 -20.31 -17.20 1.70
C SER A 225 -19.85 -15.87 1.11
N LEU A 226 -18.62 -15.81 0.62
CA LEU A 226 -17.98 -14.62 0.07
C LEU A 226 -18.02 -14.66 -1.46
N PRO A 227 -18.33 -13.55 -2.17
CA PRO A 227 -18.13 -13.48 -3.62
C PRO A 227 -16.68 -13.77 -3.97
N ALA A 228 -16.44 -14.71 -4.89
CA ALA A 228 -15.12 -15.19 -5.26
C ALA A 228 -14.22 -14.12 -5.90
N THR A 229 -14.80 -12.97 -6.30
CA THR A 229 -14.05 -11.82 -6.80
C THR A 229 -13.68 -10.81 -5.72
N PHE A 230 -14.15 -10.98 -4.48
CA PHE A 230 -13.94 -9.99 -3.41
C PHE A 230 -12.47 -9.82 -3.00
N HIS A 231 -11.63 -10.83 -3.28
CA HIS A 231 -10.18 -10.76 -3.05
C HIS A 231 -9.39 -10.30 -4.28
N LEU A 232 -10.05 -9.90 -5.37
CA LEU A 232 -9.41 -9.33 -6.56
C LEU A 232 -9.22 -7.84 -6.33
N TRP A 233 -8.07 -7.47 -5.74
CA TRP A 233 -7.84 -6.13 -5.19
C TRP A 233 -7.65 -5.08 -6.26
N GLU A 234 -6.94 -5.43 -7.32
CA GLU A 234 -6.57 -4.55 -8.43
C GLU A 234 -7.75 -4.33 -9.41
N ASP A 235 -8.67 -5.29 -9.48
CA ASP A 235 -9.80 -5.26 -10.39
C ASP A 235 -11.00 -4.43 -9.88
N ASP A 236 -11.70 -3.81 -10.84
CA ASP A 236 -13.00 -3.18 -10.64
C ASP A 236 -14.11 -4.23 -10.76
N THR A 237 -14.21 -5.09 -9.75
CA THR A 237 -15.26 -6.12 -9.69
C THR A 237 -16.49 -5.63 -8.93
N ALA A 238 -17.67 -5.98 -9.44
CA ALA A 238 -18.92 -5.66 -8.77
C ALA A 238 -19.05 -6.43 -7.45
N LEU A 239 -19.53 -5.75 -6.40
CA LEU A 239 -19.87 -6.40 -5.14
C LEU A 239 -21.31 -6.93 -5.21
N SER A 240 -21.49 -8.20 -5.59
CA SER A 240 -22.82 -8.82 -5.78
C SER A 240 -22.91 -10.24 -5.23
N ALA A 241 -24.09 -10.59 -4.71
CA ALA A 241 -24.44 -11.95 -4.29
C ALA A 241 -24.62 -12.92 -5.48
N ASP A 242 -24.83 -12.41 -6.70
CA ASP A 242 -25.07 -13.23 -7.89
C ASP A 242 -23.77 -13.82 -8.47
N LEU A 243 -22.61 -13.34 -8.02
CA LEU A 243 -21.31 -13.85 -8.44
C LEU A 243 -21.05 -15.24 -7.82
N PRO A 244 -20.16 -16.06 -8.42
CA PRO A 244 -19.71 -17.30 -7.79
C PRO A 244 -19.25 -17.05 -6.36
N GLN A 245 -19.68 -17.90 -5.43
CA GLN A 245 -19.40 -17.75 -4.00
C GLN A 245 -18.39 -18.81 -3.55
N GLU A 246 -17.58 -18.45 -2.56
CA GLU A 246 -16.67 -19.35 -1.88
C GLU A 246 -16.83 -19.26 -0.36
N THR A 247 -16.45 -20.32 0.36
CA THR A 247 -16.49 -20.31 1.83
C THR A 247 -15.39 -19.42 2.38
N ALA A 248 -15.74 -18.42 3.19
CA ALA A 248 -14.81 -17.64 3.97
C ALA A 248 -14.97 -17.93 5.47
N THR A 249 -13.86 -18.00 6.20
CA THR A 249 -13.85 -18.17 7.66
C THR A 249 -12.93 -17.15 8.31
N LEU A 250 -13.44 -16.42 9.30
CA LEU A 250 -12.60 -15.62 10.18
C LEU A 250 -11.97 -16.53 11.23
N ALA A 251 -10.69 -16.33 11.50
CA ALA A 251 -9.94 -17.07 12.50
C ALA A 251 -8.98 -16.15 13.25
N GLU A 252 -8.53 -16.59 14.42
CA GLU A 252 -7.42 -15.96 15.13
C GLU A 252 -6.08 -16.43 14.55
N ASP A 253 -5.11 -15.53 14.46
CA ASP A 253 -3.71 -15.83 14.21
C ASP A 253 -2.83 -14.91 15.06
N GLY A 254 -2.27 -15.47 16.13
CA GLY A 254 -1.55 -14.70 17.15
C GLY A 254 -2.41 -13.59 17.76
N GLU A 255 -1.98 -12.34 17.57
CA GLU A 255 -2.67 -11.14 18.09
C GLU A 255 -3.67 -10.52 17.10
N ARG A 256 -3.88 -11.14 15.93
CA ARG A 256 -4.69 -10.58 14.85
C ARG A 256 -5.81 -11.53 14.44
N MET A 257 -6.77 -10.98 13.70
CA MET A 257 -7.76 -11.75 12.96
C MET A 257 -7.24 -12.02 11.54
N VAL A 258 -7.62 -13.15 10.97
CA VAL A 258 -7.34 -13.50 9.56
C VAL A 258 -8.62 -13.95 8.87
N LEU A 259 -8.73 -13.67 7.58
CA LEU A 259 -9.71 -14.27 6.67
C LEU A 259 -9.07 -15.47 5.97
N ARG A 260 -9.68 -16.65 6.10
CA ARG A 260 -9.28 -17.88 5.41
C ARG A 260 -10.25 -18.17 4.27
N LEU A 261 -9.71 -18.37 3.07
CA LEU A 261 -10.43 -18.81 1.88
C LEU A 261 -9.95 -20.22 1.47
N PRO A 262 -10.65 -20.93 0.56
CA PRO A 262 -10.22 -22.24 0.08
C PRO A 262 -8.86 -22.16 -0.63
N GLY A 263 -8.12 -23.28 -0.62
CA GLY A 263 -6.79 -23.38 -1.23
C GLY A 263 -5.68 -22.75 -0.38
N ASP A 264 -5.80 -22.83 0.95
CA ASP A 264 -4.83 -22.31 1.93
C ASP A 264 -4.55 -20.79 1.82
N ARG A 265 -5.42 -20.04 1.16
CA ARG A 265 -5.34 -18.58 1.07
C ARG A 265 -5.73 -17.94 2.40
N VAL A 266 -4.83 -17.13 2.95
CA VAL A 266 -4.99 -16.45 4.24
C VAL A 266 -4.66 -14.97 4.08
N PHE A 267 -5.52 -14.11 4.61
CA PHE A 267 -5.35 -12.68 4.60
C PHE A 267 -5.42 -12.12 6.02
N ALA A 268 -4.35 -11.47 6.47
CA ALA A 268 -4.33 -10.76 7.74
C ALA A 268 -5.27 -9.55 7.70
N LEU A 269 -5.92 -9.29 8.83
CA LEU A 269 -6.89 -8.22 8.99
C LEU A 269 -6.40 -7.20 10.03
N VAL A 270 -6.67 -5.93 9.75
CA VAL A 270 -6.42 -4.81 10.66
C VAL A 270 -7.76 -4.33 11.20
N HIS A 271 -7.93 -4.41 12.51
CA HIS A 271 -9.17 -3.99 13.18
C HIS A 271 -9.30 -2.46 13.20
N LEU A 272 -10.48 -1.97 12.85
CA LEU A 272 -10.79 -0.53 12.72
C LEU A 272 -11.78 -0.04 13.79
N GLY A 273 -12.20 -0.92 14.71
CA GLY A 273 -13.30 -0.68 15.65
C GLY A 273 -14.61 -1.30 15.14
N ASP A 274 -15.57 -1.49 16.05
CA ASP A 274 -16.92 -2.01 15.75
C ASP A 274 -16.92 -3.31 14.92
N HIS A 275 -15.92 -4.17 15.16
CA HIS A 275 -15.72 -5.43 14.44
C HIS A 275 -15.62 -5.25 12.91
N GLU A 276 -15.19 -4.07 12.46
CA GLU A 276 -14.83 -3.79 11.07
C GLU A 276 -13.32 -3.96 10.89
N TYR A 277 -12.95 -4.50 9.73
CA TYR A 277 -11.58 -4.77 9.38
C TYR A 277 -11.31 -4.33 7.95
N ARG A 278 -10.12 -3.76 7.74
CA ARG A 278 -9.48 -3.75 6.40
C ARG A 278 -8.50 -4.91 6.31
N PHE A 279 -8.07 -5.20 5.10
CA PHE A 279 -6.98 -6.15 4.86
C PHE A 279 -5.64 -5.50 5.17
N ALA A 280 -4.76 -6.23 5.86
CA ALA A 280 -3.37 -5.83 6.02
C ALA A 280 -2.74 -5.63 4.63
N GLY A 281 -1.94 -4.58 4.46
CA GLY A 281 -1.41 -4.21 3.15
C GLY A 281 -2.42 -3.64 2.15
N TRP A 282 -3.67 -3.38 2.53
CA TRP A 282 -4.66 -2.66 1.73
C TRP A 282 -5.25 -1.46 2.48
N SER A 283 -5.85 -0.55 1.72
CA SER A 283 -6.64 0.56 2.26
C SER A 283 -8.06 0.12 2.63
N GLU A 284 -8.84 1.04 3.20
CA GLU A 284 -10.28 0.86 3.41
C GLU A 284 -11.12 0.93 2.12
N GLU A 285 -10.49 0.92 0.93
CA GLU A 285 -11.15 0.58 -0.33
C GLU A 285 -11.95 -0.70 -0.19
N ARG A 286 -11.49 -1.64 0.64
CA ARG A 286 -12.22 -2.87 0.95
C ARG A 286 -12.24 -3.17 2.44
N THR A 287 -13.44 -3.35 2.99
CA THR A 287 -13.60 -3.77 4.38
C THR A 287 -14.65 -4.87 4.55
N LEU A 288 -14.55 -5.59 5.65
CA LEU A 288 -15.59 -6.49 6.14
C LEU A 288 -15.93 -6.12 7.58
N GLN A 289 -17.21 -6.09 7.90
CA GLN A 289 -17.71 -5.83 9.26
C GLN A 289 -18.59 -6.96 9.74
N VAL A 290 -18.31 -7.46 10.94
CA VAL A 290 -19.03 -8.60 11.52
C VAL A 290 -20.05 -8.11 12.52
N PHE A 291 -21.30 -8.54 12.35
CA PHE A 291 -22.38 -8.36 13.31
C PHE A 291 -22.72 -9.74 13.88
N PRO A 292 -22.02 -10.17 14.94
CA PRO A 292 -22.16 -11.54 15.46
C PRO A 292 -23.45 -11.72 16.28
N ASP A 293 -24.05 -10.62 16.73
CA ASP A 293 -25.16 -10.57 17.67
C ASP A 293 -26.53 -10.58 17.00
N GLY A 294 -27.50 -11.21 17.68
CA GLY A 294 -28.88 -11.32 17.23
C GLY A 294 -29.24 -12.69 16.63
N PRO A 295 -30.51 -12.89 16.23
CA PRO A 295 -30.97 -14.13 15.63
C PRO A 295 -30.36 -14.40 14.25
N ASP A 296 -29.92 -13.35 13.56
CA ASP A 296 -29.38 -13.41 12.20
C ASP A 296 -27.98 -12.77 12.14
N PRO A 297 -26.92 -13.50 12.55
CA PRO A 297 -25.55 -13.02 12.40
C PRO A 297 -25.25 -12.72 10.94
N ARG A 298 -24.51 -11.65 10.69
CA ARG A 298 -24.21 -11.19 9.33
C ARG A 298 -22.83 -10.58 9.21
N VAL A 299 -22.32 -10.58 7.98
CA VAL A 299 -21.13 -9.84 7.58
C VAL A 299 -21.53 -8.82 6.53
N VAL A 300 -21.09 -7.58 6.70
CA VAL A 300 -21.25 -6.53 5.69
C VAL A 300 -19.91 -6.33 5.01
N LEU A 301 -19.87 -6.63 3.71
CA LEU A 301 -18.74 -6.32 2.85
C LEU A 301 -18.90 -4.92 2.29
N ARG A 302 -17.78 -4.21 2.12
CA ARG A 302 -17.77 -2.89 1.48
C ARG A 302 -16.67 -2.80 0.44
N THR A 303 -16.99 -2.21 -0.69
CA THR A 303 -16.01 -1.61 -1.60
C THR A 303 -16.24 -0.09 -1.66
N ARG A 304 -15.18 0.70 -1.70
CA ARG A 304 -15.24 2.16 -1.62
C ARG A 304 -14.37 2.80 -2.68
N GLU A 305 -14.85 3.88 -3.27
CA GLU A 305 -14.10 4.68 -4.23
C GLU A 305 -14.42 6.16 -4.01
N GLY A 306 -13.46 6.91 -3.48
CA GLY A 306 -13.69 8.27 -3.00
C GLY A 306 -14.74 8.29 -1.90
N SER A 307 -15.81 9.06 -2.12
CA SER A 307 -16.97 9.13 -1.23
C SER A 307 -17.99 8.00 -1.46
N GLN A 308 -17.86 7.24 -2.55
CA GLN A 308 -18.82 6.19 -2.92
C GLN A 308 -18.57 4.92 -2.10
N VAL A 309 -19.66 4.30 -1.65
CA VAL A 309 -19.64 3.05 -0.89
C VAL A 309 -20.65 2.09 -1.49
N HIS A 310 -20.19 0.90 -1.86
CA HIS A 310 -21.04 -0.24 -2.21
C HIS A 310 -21.00 -1.25 -1.07
N GLU A 311 -22.17 -1.69 -0.63
CA GLU A 311 -22.29 -2.64 0.48
C GLU A 311 -22.99 -3.92 0.02
N LEU A 312 -22.56 -5.05 0.57
CA LEU A 312 -23.25 -6.34 0.44
C LEU A 312 -23.34 -6.99 1.81
N THR A 313 -24.57 -7.28 2.23
CA THR A 313 -24.84 -7.99 3.47
C THR A 313 -24.96 -9.48 3.20
N LEU A 314 -24.20 -10.28 3.93
CA LEU A 314 -24.15 -11.72 3.84
C LEU A 314 -24.59 -12.34 5.17
N SER A 315 -25.35 -13.43 5.12
CA SER A 315 -25.60 -14.24 6.31
C SER A 315 -24.31 -14.88 6.80
N ALA A 316 -24.15 -14.97 8.11
CA ALA A 316 -23.00 -15.60 8.73
C ALA A 316 -23.44 -16.66 9.74
N GLU A 317 -22.61 -17.67 9.92
CA GLU A 317 -22.78 -18.71 10.92
C GLU A 317 -21.59 -18.71 11.87
N ARG A 318 -21.81 -18.99 13.16
CA ARG A 318 -20.73 -19.25 14.10
C ARG A 318 -20.52 -20.75 14.19
N LEU A 319 -19.32 -21.21 13.85
CA LEU A 319 -18.94 -22.59 14.07
C LEU A 319 -18.85 -22.83 15.58
N SER A 320 -19.49 -23.89 16.06
CA SER A 320 -19.31 -24.37 17.42
C SER A 320 -17.85 -24.77 17.60
N ALA A 321 -17.20 -24.19 18.61
CA ALA A 321 -15.85 -24.55 19.03
C ALA A 321 -15.75 -26.02 19.48
#